data_AF-A0A1H4PDJ9-F1
#
_entry.id   AF-A0A1H4PDJ9-F1
#
_cell.length_a   1.000
_cell.length_b   1.000
_cell.length_c   1.000
_cell.angle_alpha   90.00
_cell.angle_beta   90.00
_cell.angle_gamma   90.00
#
_symmetry.space_group_name_H-M   'P 1'
#
loop_
_entity.id
_entity.type
_entity.pdbx_description
1 polymer ?
#
loop_
_entity_poly.entity_id
_entity_poly.type
_entity_poly.pdbx_seq_one_letter_code
_entity_poly.pdbx_strand_id
1 'polypeptide(L)'
;MSATPIQVLTRPFAVEPVTNIMLPDGIFDNAIYNLRISAHFTNISSAPLTNVRLYLESIGDPGIVPVAWTFFFAAIPAGASVLVGWNANFQNAAPGKRLVSFIALADGFTSRRSIQQIFVSQTRFDAATNTYTCAVEEGTLTVSKMSAIAPGLEWGQGKGGDCKCPPGFGPWVPTGLTMAWAPNPAYAGVHGDLPFSDPWWKILAIIVAIVAALVAIVAAALGAGKAVFSVGGTFDETEPNVHCCTPKGAVSGKPEFTVAGVASAIASLAIAVALSDAADPLFRGQAATPPLPGEKTVGERVVAAWTLPEAPNAGKPYPADVKWTYERFTTGNSYTHSVAETQTNVHVAGNVEVDTPNVVHAFNPLWVKAKFSKSGGAFFTGTDLYAFALFQAPQGLFFVVNLTDDGLGFDDTANDGVYAGGLNLETARKLLLSEGEDVYGVWRVFVFAQDVNLTKPGTPPQIAAQHIGGFFVASAIEITFDPSLPCPLKAQAAITVV
;
A
#
# COMPACT_ATOMS: atom_id res chain seq x y z
N MET A 1 15.43 -10.82 36.51
CA MET A 1 15.20 -11.32 35.13
C MET A 1 15.36 -10.13 34.19
N SER A 2 16.07 -10.30 33.08
CA SER A 2 16.18 -9.28 32.04
C SER A 2 14.89 -9.19 31.21
N ALA A 3 14.66 -8.06 30.56
CA ALA A 3 13.54 -7.91 29.63
C ALA A 3 13.71 -8.82 28.41
N THR A 4 12.59 -9.30 27.85
CA THR A 4 12.54 -10.11 26.62
C THR A 4 13.34 -9.42 25.52
N PRO A 5 14.34 -10.04 24.90
CA PRO A 5 15.17 -9.40 23.88
C PRO A 5 14.48 -9.39 22.51
N ILE A 6 13.22 -8.93 22.46
CA ILE A 6 12.45 -8.70 21.23
C ILE A 6 12.07 -7.23 21.14
N GLN A 7 12.27 -6.62 19.98
CA GLN A 7 11.92 -5.22 19.74
C GLN A 7 11.23 -5.02 18.41
N VAL A 8 10.34 -4.04 18.36
CA VAL A 8 9.92 -3.43 17.10
C VAL A 8 10.98 -2.39 16.73
N LEU A 9 11.75 -2.64 15.67
CA LEU A 9 12.87 -1.78 15.27
C LEU A 9 12.50 -0.77 14.16
N THR A 10 11.45 -1.07 13.41
CA THR A 10 10.94 -0.25 12.30
C THR A 10 9.61 0.36 12.67
N ARG A 11 9.18 1.39 11.92
CA ARG A 11 7.84 1.95 12.12
C ARG A 11 6.77 0.89 11.79
N PRO A 12 5.69 0.80 12.58
CA PRO A 12 4.50 0.06 12.15
C PRO A 12 3.89 0.71 10.92
N PHE A 13 3.25 -0.10 10.08
CA PHE A 13 2.67 0.35 8.83
C PHE A 13 1.22 -0.11 8.68
N ALA A 14 0.44 0.68 7.94
CA ALA A 14 -0.94 0.37 7.62
C ALA A 14 -1.03 -0.62 6.46
N VAL A 15 -1.84 -1.66 6.61
CA VAL A 15 -2.24 -2.56 5.52
C VAL A 15 -3.76 -2.49 5.35
N GLU A 16 -4.21 -2.29 4.12
CA GLU A 16 -5.63 -2.33 3.77
C GLU A 16 -6.09 -3.80 3.72
N PRO A 17 -7.01 -4.25 4.61
CA PRO A 17 -7.28 -5.68 4.80
C PRO A 17 -7.92 -6.40 3.61
N VAL A 18 -8.62 -5.69 2.71
CA VAL A 18 -9.30 -6.29 1.55
C VAL A 18 -8.30 -6.65 0.45
N THR A 19 -7.45 -5.70 0.07
CA THR A 19 -6.44 -5.83 -0.98
C THR A 19 -5.09 -6.31 -0.44
N ASN A 20 -4.93 -6.37 0.89
CA ASN A 20 -3.68 -6.71 1.58
C ASN A 20 -2.49 -5.87 1.10
N ILE A 21 -2.74 -4.61 0.72
CA ILE A 21 -1.73 -3.65 0.26
C ILE A 21 -1.29 -2.80 1.43
N MET A 22 0.03 -2.64 1.59
CA MET A 22 0.59 -1.66 2.51
C MET A 22 0.37 -0.25 1.97
N LEU A 23 -0.18 0.65 2.78
CA LEU A 23 -0.30 2.06 2.38
C LEU A 23 1.08 2.73 2.31
N PRO A 24 1.29 3.68 1.37
CA PRO A 24 2.56 4.38 1.23
C PRO A 24 3.06 4.99 2.54
N ASP A 25 4.34 4.80 2.79
CA ASP A 25 5.06 5.15 4.02
C ASP A 25 4.46 4.59 5.33
N GLY A 26 3.54 3.63 5.22
CA GLY A 26 2.83 3.05 6.34
C GLY A 26 1.85 4.00 7.04
N ILE A 27 1.46 5.11 6.40
CA ILE A 27 0.49 6.08 6.95
C ILE A 27 -0.90 5.44 7.04
N PHE A 28 -1.60 5.71 8.15
CA PHE A 28 -2.96 5.27 8.39
C PHE A 28 -3.93 6.38 7.99
N ASP A 29 -4.81 6.15 7.03
CA ASP A 29 -5.84 7.13 6.66
C ASP A 29 -7.23 6.72 7.17
N ASN A 30 -7.88 7.59 7.94
CA ASN A 30 -9.18 7.29 8.53
C ASN A 30 -10.35 7.29 7.53
N ALA A 31 -10.15 7.62 6.24
CA ALA A 31 -11.13 7.36 5.20
C ALA A 31 -11.30 5.85 4.96
N ILE A 32 -10.26 5.06 5.26
CA ILE A 32 -10.32 3.60 5.29
C ILE A 32 -10.58 3.19 6.73
N TYR A 33 -11.85 2.94 7.05
CA TYR A 33 -12.27 2.71 8.43
C TYR A 33 -11.58 1.52 9.08
N ASN A 34 -11.31 0.45 8.33
CA ASN A 34 -10.66 -0.74 8.87
C ASN A 34 -9.28 -0.89 8.24
N LEU A 35 -8.23 -0.68 9.05
CA LEU A 35 -6.85 -0.88 8.64
C LEU A 35 -6.19 -1.88 9.59
N ARG A 36 -5.19 -2.61 9.08
CA ARG A 36 -4.35 -3.47 9.90
C ARG A 36 -3.07 -2.74 10.28
N ILE A 37 -2.84 -2.58 11.58
CA ILE A 37 -1.57 -2.11 12.14
C ILE A 37 -0.59 -3.28 12.09
N SER A 38 0.41 -3.22 11.22
CA SER A 38 1.39 -4.30 11.04
C SER A 38 2.77 -3.85 11.51
N ALA A 39 3.54 -4.76 12.14
CA ALA A 39 4.86 -4.46 12.65
C ALA A 39 5.78 -5.69 12.64
N HIS A 40 7.07 -5.46 12.43
CA HIS A 40 8.12 -6.47 12.53
C HIS A 40 8.68 -6.52 13.96
N PHE A 41 8.69 -7.71 14.55
CA PHE A 41 9.28 -7.96 15.87
C PHE A 41 10.57 -8.76 15.71
N THR A 42 11.70 -8.12 16.00
CA THR A 42 13.03 -8.69 15.84
C THR A 42 13.53 -9.28 17.14
N ASN A 43 13.92 -10.56 17.13
CA ASN A 43 14.71 -11.16 18.20
C ASN A 43 16.15 -10.64 18.11
N ILE A 44 16.51 -9.74 19.01
CA ILE A 44 17.84 -9.10 19.04
C ILE A 44 18.87 -9.86 19.89
N SER A 45 18.54 -11.06 20.35
CA SER A 45 19.48 -11.92 21.07
C SER A 45 20.26 -12.83 20.13
N SER A 46 21.34 -13.43 20.64
CA SER A 46 22.14 -14.43 19.93
C SER A 46 21.59 -15.85 20.06
N ALA A 47 20.38 -16.03 20.60
CA ALA A 47 19.78 -17.33 20.86
C ALA A 47 18.30 -17.34 20.44
N PRO A 48 17.72 -18.51 20.12
CA PRO A 48 16.28 -18.62 19.89
C PRO A 48 15.52 -18.30 21.19
N LEU A 49 14.39 -17.61 21.06
CA LEU A 49 13.48 -17.34 22.16
C LEU A 49 12.28 -18.28 22.09
N THR A 50 11.85 -18.86 23.21
CA THR A 50 10.75 -19.82 23.27
C THR A 50 9.49 -19.24 23.92
N ASN A 51 8.33 -19.81 23.56
CA ASN A 51 7.01 -19.43 24.05
C ASN A 51 6.75 -17.92 23.99
N VAL A 52 7.07 -17.34 22.84
CA VAL A 52 6.96 -15.90 22.63
C VAL A 52 5.50 -15.51 22.48
N ARG A 53 5.09 -14.47 23.20
CA ARG A 53 3.78 -13.83 23.08
C ARG A 53 3.94 -12.37 22.70
N LEU A 54 3.27 -11.96 21.62
CA LEU A 54 3.28 -10.60 21.11
C LEU A 54 1.84 -10.05 21.10
N TYR A 55 1.63 -8.87 21.67
CA TYR A 55 0.31 -8.22 21.63
C TYR A 55 0.45 -6.70 21.64
N LEU A 56 -0.58 -6.05 21.09
CA LEU A 56 -0.76 -4.61 21.18
C LEU A 56 -1.39 -4.28 22.54
N GLU A 57 -0.71 -3.46 23.34
CA GLU A 57 -1.16 -3.07 24.69
C GLU A 57 -2.10 -1.86 24.65
N SER A 58 -1.71 -0.81 23.92
CA SER A 58 -2.49 0.42 23.86
C SER A 58 -2.12 1.29 22.66
N ILE A 59 -3.01 2.22 22.32
CA ILE A 59 -2.82 3.26 21.33
C ILE A 59 -3.14 4.61 21.99
N GLY A 60 -2.34 5.63 21.71
CA GLY A 60 -2.48 6.98 22.27
C GLY A 60 -3.62 7.80 21.68
N ASP A 61 -4.47 7.21 20.83
CA ASP A 61 -5.66 7.83 20.27
C ASP A 61 -6.90 6.96 20.60
N PRO A 62 -7.86 7.44 21.41
CA PRO A 62 -9.06 6.68 21.73
C PRO A 62 -9.99 6.47 20.51
N GLY A 63 -9.81 7.23 19.43
CA GLY A 63 -10.52 7.05 18.17
C GLY A 63 -10.05 5.85 17.35
N ILE A 64 -8.91 5.23 17.72
CA ILE A 64 -8.41 4.00 17.12
C ILE A 64 -8.79 2.82 18.00
N VAL A 65 -9.61 1.91 17.48
CA VAL A 65 -10.12 0.75 18.23
C VAL A 65 -9.52 -0.54 17.66
N PRO A 66 -8.40 -1.05 18.22
CA PRO A 66 -7.81 -2.29 17.78
C PRO A 66 -8.61 -3.51 18.25
N VAL A 67 -8.67 -4.53 17.42
CA VAL A 67 -9.14 -5.85 17.81
C VAL A 67 -8.04 -6.50 18.64
N ALA A 68 -8.34 -6.75 19.91
CA ALA A 68 -7.40 -7.40 20.82
C ALA A 68 -7.04 -8.79 20.30
N TRP A 69 -5.75 -9.01 20.06
CA TRP A 69 -5.22 -10.29 19.60
C TRP A 69 -3.81 -10.50 20.15
N THR A 70 -3.51 -11.74 20.56
CA THR A 70 -2.18 -12.14 20.98
C THR A 70 -1.65 -13.17 19.98
N PHE A 71 -0.46 -12.90 19.45
CA PHE A 71 0.26 -13.84 18.61
C PHE A 71 1.18 -14.70 19.47
N PHE A 72 1.20 -16.00 19.17
CA PHE A 72 1.97 -16.99 19.90
C PHE A 72 2.95 -17.65 18.95
N PHE A 73 4.22 -17.71 19.35
CA PHE A 73 5.27 -18.40 18.62
C PHE A 73 5.95 -19.39 19.56
N ALA A 74 6.04 -20.66 19.15
CA ALA A 74 6.71 -21.69 19.93
C ALA A 74 8.19 -21.35 20.11
N ALA A 75 8.83 -20.88 19.05
CA ALA A 75 10.15 -20.25 19.10
C ALA A 75 10.28 -19.16 18.02
N ILE A 76 11.18 -18.20 18.24
CA ILE A 76 11.65 -17.25 17.23
C ILE A 76 13.18 -17.37 17.15
N PRO A 77 13.78 -17.67 15.99
CA PRO A 77 15.23 -17.81 15.83
C PRO A 77 15.99 -16.54 16.23
N ALA A 78 17.29 -16.69 16.53
CA ALA A 78 18.17 -15.56 16.79
C ALA A 78 18.25 -14.64 15.55
N GLY A 79 18.08 -13.34 15.73
CA GLY A 79 18.12 -12.37 14.62
C GLY A 79 16.90 -12.36 13.68
N ALA A 80 15.95 -13.29 13.85
CA ALA A 80 14.75 -13.34 13.03
C ALA A 80 13.79 -12.18 13.34
N SER A 81 13.02 -11.75 12.33
CA SER A 81 11.97 -10.74 12.47
C SER A 81 10.64 -11.29 12.00
N VAL A 82 9.68 -11.46 12.91
CA VAL A 82 8.34 -11.94 12.57
C VAL A 82 7.40 -10.77 12.26
N LEU A 83 6.57 -10.92 11.24
CA LEU A 83 5.52 -9.95 10.90
C LEU A 83 4.21 -10.32 11.58
N VAL A 84 3.65 -9.39 12.35
CA VAL A 84 2.33 -9.53 12.98
C VAL A 84 1.48 -8.30 12.69
N GLY A 85 0.15 -8.45 12.75
CA GLY A 85 -0.73 -7.32 12.52
C GLY A 85 -2.10 -7.40 13.18
N TRP A 86 -2.59 -6.27 13.67
CA TRP A 86 -3.88 -6.13 14.36
C TRP A 86 -4.84 -5.32 13.51
N ASN A 87 -6.00 -5.89 13.18
CA ASN A 87 -7.07 -5.10 12.58
C ASN A 87 -7.55 -4.06 13.59
N ALA A 88 -7.77 -2.83 13.15
CA ALA A 88 -8.25 -1.74 13.98
C ALA A 88 -9.22 -0.86 13.20
N ASN A 89 -10.19 -0.30 13.91
CA ASN A 89 -11.11 0.70 13.37
C ASN A 89 -10.51 2.11 13.58
N PHE A 90 -10.34 2.85 12.49
CA PHE A 90 -9.80 4.21 12.43
C PHE A 90 -10.86 5.28 12.16
N GLN A 91 -12.15 4.93 12.03
CA GLN A 91 -13.23 5.85 11.63
C GLN A 91 -13.25 7.16 12.45
N ASN A 92 -12.93 7.08 13.74
CA ASN A 92 -12.92 8.22 14.66
C ASN A 92 -11.51 8.68 15.05
N ALA A 93 -10.47 8.13 14.40
CA ALA A 93 -9.08 8.50 14.67
C ALA A 93 -8.83 9.96 14.28
N ALA A 94 -8.16 10.70 15.16
CA ALA A 94 -7.82 12.08 14.89
C ALA A 94 -6.48 12.14 14.13
N PRO A 95 -6.33 13.05 13.15
CA PRO A 95 -5.09 13.18 12.42
C PRO A 95 -3.93 13.63 13.33
N GLY A 96 -2.71 13.18 13.02
CA GLY A 96 -1.50 13.52 13.75
C GLY A 96 -0.60 12.31 14.07
N LYS A 97 0.42 12.56 14.90
CA LYS A 97 1.38 11.55 15.37
C LYS A 97 0.81 10.82 16.58
N ARG A 98 0.62 9.51 16.48
CA ARG A 98 0.07 8.68 17.56
C ARG A 98 1.11 7.68 18.05
N LEU A 99 1.12 7.42 19.36
CA LEU A 99 1.97 6.38 19.93
C LEU A 99 1.19 5.06 19.98
N VAL A 100 1.86 3.97 19.68
CA VAL A 100 1.35 2.61 19.85
C VAL A 100 2.32 1.83 20.73
N SER A 101 1.79 1.10 21.70
CA SER A 101 2.55 0.28 22.64
C SER A 101 2.36 -1.19 22.31
N PHE A 102 3.48 -1.87 22.10
CA PHE A 102 3.53 -3.32 21.93
C PHE A 102 4.23 -3.98 23.09
N ILE A 103 3.80 -5.20 23.44
CA ILE A 103 4.43 -6.01 24.48
C ILE A 103 4.92 -7.32 23.88
N ALA A 104 6.16 -7.68 24.23
CA ALA A 104 6.76 -8.98 23.98
C ALA A 104 7.10 -9.70 25.28
N LEU A 105 6.73 -10.97 25.36
CA LEU A 105 7.03 -11.88 26.46
C LEU A 105 7.70 -13.14 25.89
N ALA A 106 8.69 -13.69 26.59
CA ALA A 106 9.30 -14.98 26.28
C ALA A 106 9.71 -15.69 27.59
N ASP A 107 9.95 -16.99 27.54
CA ASP A 107 10.35 -17.76 28.73
C ASP A 107 11.67 -17.29 29.32
N GLY A 108 11.73 -17.22 30.66
CA GLY A 108 12.94 -16.80 31.38
C GLY A 108 13.18 -15.27 31.39
N PHE A 109 12.31 -14.48 30.75
CA PHE A 109 12.42 -13.03 30.67
C PHE A 109 11.19 -12.31 31.24
N THR A 110 11.36 -11.05 31.64
CA THR A 110 10.23 -10.15 31.93
C THR A 110 9.69 -9.54 30.64
N SER A 111 8.46 -9.01 30.68
CA SER A 111 7.89 -8.29 29.53
C SER A 111 8.81 -7.17 29.05
N ARG A 112 8.81 -6.98 27.73
CA ARG A 112 9.41 -5.82 27.09
C ARG A 112 8.35 -5.02 26.37
N ARG A 113 8.34 -3.71 26.62
CA ARG A 113 7.51 -2.75 25.89
C ARG A 113 8.31 -2.12 24.75
N SER A 114 7.71 -2.06 23.57
CA SER A 114 8.19 -1.26 22.43
C SER A 114 7.14 -0.19 22.13
N ILE A 115 7.49 1.08 22.31
CA ILE A 115 6.60 2.20 21.97
C ILE A 115 7.05 2.74 20.62
N GLN A 116 6.14 2.74 19.66
CA GLN A 116 6.38 3.24 18.31
C GLN A 116 5.43 4.38 17.98
N GLN A 117 5.82 5.19 17.00
CA GLN A 117 4.98 6.24 16.45
C GLN A 117 4.31 5.74 15.16
N ILE A 118 3.03 6.04 14.98
CA ILE A 118 2.29 5.88 13.73
C ILE A 118 1.74 7.23 13.30
N PHE A 119 1.48 7.37 12.00
CA PHE A 119 0.94 8.58 11.41
C PHE A 119 -0.48 8.37 10.96
N VAL A 120 -1.36 9.26 11.41
CA VAL A 120 -2.78 9.22 11.05
C VAL A 120 -3.11 10.45 10.21
N SER A 121 -3.56 10.24 8.99
CA SER A 121 -4.15 11.27 8.14
C SER A 121 -5.68 11.17 8.13
N GLN A 122 -6.33 12.27 7.80
CA GLN A 122 -7.78 12.32 7.64
C GLN A 122 -8.15 12.78 6.23
N THR A 123 -8.57 11.84 5.37
CA THR A 123 -9.06 12.18 4.03
C THR A 123 -10.58 12.31 4.01
N ARG A 124 -11.09 13.38 3.41
CA ARG A 124 -12.53 13.61 3.17
C ARG A 124 -12.74 14.02 1.72
N PHE A 125 -13.89 13.67 1.16
CA PHE A 125 -14.29 14.07 -0.19
C PHE A 125 -15.48 15.04 -0.10
N ASP A 126 -15.37 16.17 -0.80
CA ASP A 126 -16.45 17.12 -1.01
C ASP A 126 -16.95 17.02 -2.45
N ALA A 127 -18.16 16.48 -2.60
CA ALA A 127 -18.81 16.31 -3.90
C ALA A 127 -19.23 17.64 -4.55
N ALA A 128 -19.46 18.70 -3.78
CA ALA A 128 -19.89 20.00 -4.32
C ALA A 128 -18.75 20.69 -5.08
N THR A 129 -17.54 20.54 -4.58
CA THR A 129 -16.33 21.13 -5.17
C THR A 129 -15.50 20.13 -5.96
N ASN A 130 -15.84 18.84 -5.88
CA ASN A 130 -15.05 17.73 -6.39
C ASN A 130 -13.59 17.80 -5.91
N THR A 131 -13.43 17.90 -4.59
CA THR A 131 -12.11 18.00 -3.97
C THR A 131 -11.95 16.98 -2.85
N TYR A 132 -10.72 16.49 -2.71
CA TYR A 132 -10.31 15.70 -1.56
C TYR A 132 -9.50 16.59 -0.63
N THR A 133 -9.76 16.50 0.67
CA THR A 133 -8.99 17.18 1.71
C THR A 133 -8.34 16.14 2.60
N CYS A 134 -7.03 16.20 2.75
CA CYS A 134 -6.23 15.35 3.63
C CYS A 134 -5.65 16.22 4.74
N ALA A 135 -6.18 16.08 5.96
CA ALA A 135 -5.72 16.82 7.13
C ALA A 135 -4.66 16.02 7.90
N VAL A 136 -3.60 16.72 8.30
CA VAL A 136 -2.52 16.27 9.20
C VAL A 136 -2.29 17.32 10.28
N GLU A 137 -1.38 17.07 11.22
CA GLU A 137 -1.10 18.01 12.33
C GLU A 137 -0.51 19.34 11.81
N GLU A 138 0.35 19.27 10.80
CA GLU A 138 1.05 20.42 10.23
C GLU A 138 0.21 21.27 9.25
N GLY A 139 -1.00 20.81 8.88
CA GLY A 139 -1.88 21.53 7.95
C GLY A 139 -2.80 20.63 7.14
N THR A 140 -3.36 21.20 6.07
CA THR A 140 -4.31 20.50 5.19
C THR A 140 -3.83 20.52 3.75
N LEU A 141 -3.78 19.35 3.12
CA LEU A 141 -3.55 19.18 1.70
C LEU A 141 -4.88 18.98 0.98
N THR A 142 -5.20 19.86 0.04
CA THR A 142 -6.36 19.71 -0.85
C THR A 142 -5.90 19.19 -2.20
N VAL A 143 -6.49 18.10 -2.68
CA VAL A 143 -6.28 17.53 -4.01
C VAL A 143 -7.52 17.73 -4.85
N SER A 144 -7.35 18.27 -6.05
CA SER A 144 -8.44 18.58 -6.98
C SER A 144 -8.00 18.39 -8.42
N LYS A 145 -8.94 18.48 -9.36
CA LYS A 145 -8.67 18.42 -10.82
C LYS A 145 -7.82 17.20 -11.22
N MET A 146 -8.12 16.05 -10.63
CA MET A 146 -7.43 14.82 -11.01
C MET A 146 -7.80 14.46 -12.45
N SER A 147 -6.81 14.17 -13.27
CA SER A 147 -6.95 13.57 -14.59
C SER A 147 -6.37 12.16 -14.55
N ALA A 148 -6.95 11.24 -15.30
CA ALA A 148 -6.46 9.87 -15.40
C ALA A 148 -6.80 9.27 -16.77
N ILE A 149 -5.99 8.31 -17.18
CA ILE A 149 -6.33 7.38 -18.26
C ILE A 149 -7.30 6.35 -17.67
N ALA A 150 -8.50 6.29 -18.23
CA ALA A 150 -9.51 5.30 -17.86
C ALA A 150 -9.12 3.91 -18.40
N PRO A 151 -9.57 2.83 -17.75
CA PRO A 151 -9.41 1.49 -18.30
C PRO A 151 -10.17 1.35 -19.63
N GLY A 152 -9.59 0.61 -20.58
CA GLY A 152 -10.27 0.27 -21.84
C GLY A 152 -11.51 -0.61 -21.61
N LEU A 153 -12.45 -0.58 -22.56
CA LEU A 153 -13.74 -1.32 -22.50
C LEU A 153 -13.57 -2.85 -22.29
N GLU A 154 -12.43 -3.42 -22.71
CA GLU A 154 -12.13 -4.85 -22.59
C GLU A 154 -11.41 -5.21 -21.28
N TRP A 155 -11.20 -4.27 -20.35
CA TRP A 155 -10.53 -4.54 -19.09
C TRP A 155 -11.23 -5.66 -18.30
N GLY A 156 -10.53 -6.76 -18.06
CA GLY A 156 -11.07 -7.92 -17.32
C GLY A 156 -11.87 -8.92 -18.15
N GLN A 157 -12.11 -8.65 -19.44
CA GLN A 157 -12.77 -9.60 -20.33
C GLN A 157 -11.75 -10.62 -20.87
N GLY A 158 -11.50 -11.68 -20.11
CA GLY A 158 -10.68 -12.79 -20.60
C GLY A 158 -11.31 -13.47 -21.84
N LYS A 159 -10.51 -13.68 -22.90
CA LYS A 159 -10.85 -14.64 -23.96
C LYS A 159 -10.42 -16.03 -23.51
N GLY A 160 -11.35 -17.00 -23.46
CA GLY A 160 -11.00 -18.42 -23.36
C GLY A 160 -10.68 -18.98 -21.97
N GLY A 161 -11.50 -18.72 -20.95
CA GLY A 161 -11.39 -19.40 -19.65
C GLY A 161 -10.31 -18.86 -18.70
N ASP A 162 -9.55 -17.86 -19.13
CA ASP A 162 -8.64 -17.11 -18.26
C ASP A 162 -9.39 -16.07 -17.42
N CYS A 163 -8.81 -15.75 -16.26
CA CYS A 163 -9.39 -14.98 -15.15
C CYS A 163 -10.25 -13.79 -15.61
N LYS A 164 -11.52 -13.77 -15.21
CA LYS A 164 -12.42 -12.65 -15.47
C LYS A 164 -12.27 -11.65 -14.33
N CYS A 165 -11.61 -10.52 -14.56
CA CYS A 165 -11.87 -9.35 -13.72
C CYS A 165 -13.24 -8.79 -14.12
N PRO A 166 -14.06 -8.27 -13.20
CA PRO A 166 -15.34 -7.72 -13.58
C PRO A 166 -15.13 -6.58 -14.60
N PRO A 167 -15.80 -6.64 -15.78
CA PRO A 167 -15.58 -5.68 -16.85
C PRO A 167 -15.95 -4.26 -16.41
N GLY A 168 -15.08 -3.30 -16.71
CA GLY A 168 -15.31 -1.87 -16.45
C GLY A 168 -14.67 -1.28 -15.18
N PHE A 169 -13.94 -2.08 -14.39
CA PHE A 169 -13.32 -1.62 -13.13
C PHE A 169 -11.80 -1.62 -13.13
N GLY A 170 -11.17 -1.42 -14.29
CA GLY A 170 -9.72 -1.38 -14.39
C GLY A 170 -9.05 -0.19 -13.72
N PRO A 171 -7.72 -0.21 -13.62
CA PRO A 171 -6.96 0.80 -12.94
C PRO A 171 -7.10 2.11 -13.70
N TRP A 172 -7.49 3.12 -12.94
CA TRP A 172 -7.36 4.49 -13.37
C TRP A 172 -5.91 4.88 -13.20
N VAL A 173 -5.24 5.23 -14.30
CA VAL A 173 -3.83 5.64 -14.27
C VAL A 173 -3.77 7.17 -14.23
N PRO A 174 -3.41 7.78 -13.08
CA PRO A 174 -3.44 9.24 -12.96
C PRO A 174 -2.44 9.91 -13.91
N THR A 175 -2.83 11.03 -14.50
CA THR A 175 -2.06 11.84 -15.46
C THR A 175 -1.93 13.31 -15.07
N GLY A 176 -2.53 13.70 -13.96
CA GLY A 176 -2.50 15.08 -13.51
C GLY A 176 -3.33 15.29 -12.26
N LEU A 177 -2.95 16.31 -11.49
CA LEU A 177 -3.66 16.74 -10.30
C LEU A 177 -3.26 18.17 -9.91
N THR A 178 -4.08 18.81 -9.10
CA THR A 178 -3.74 20.06 -8.41
C THR A 178 -3.71 19.80 -6.92
N MET A 179 -2.56 20.07 -6.29
CA MET A 179 -2.36 20.08 -4.85
C MET A 179 -2.39 21.50 -4.34
N ALA A 180 -3.07 21.75 -3.23
CA ALA A 180 -3.00 23.00 -2.49
C ALA A 180 -2.71 22.70 -1.02
N TRP A 181 -1.59 23.20 -0.51
CA TRP A 181 -1.18 23.05 0.88
C TRP A 181 -1.51 24.32 1.67
N ALA A 182 -2.24 24.15 2.76
CA ALA A 182 -2.51 25.20 3.74
C ALA A 182 -1.79 24.86 5.06
N PRO A 183 -0.61 25.44 5.34
CA PRO A 183 0.13 25.17 6.57
C PRO A 183 -0.60 25.70 7.81
N ASN A 184 -0.48 25.00 8.92
CA ASN A 184 -1.00 25.45 10.21
C ASN A 184 0.04 25.27 11.32
N PRO A 185 0.65 26.37 11.85
CA PRO A 185 0.44 27.77 11.47
C PRO A 185 1.18 28.16 10.18
N ALA A 186 0.92 29.38 9.69
CA ALA A 186 1.75 30.01 8.65
C ALA A 186 3.21 30.14 9.11
N TYR A 187 4.16 29.84 8.23
CA TYR A 187 5.59 29.78 8.55
C TYR A 187 6.40 30.89 7.86
N ALA A 188 7.55 31.22 8.42
CA ALA A 188 8.51 32.17 7.84
C ALA A 188 9.70 31.43 7.24
N GLY A 189 10.38 32.06 6.27
CA GLY A 189 11.53 31.48 5.59
C GLY A 189 11.16 30.62 4.39
N VAL A 190 12.16 29.97 3.79
CA VAL A 190 12.00 29.25 2.52
C VAL A 190 11.18 27.96 2.72
N HIS A 191 11.40 27.23 3.80
CA HIS A 191 10.77 25.93 4.02
C HIS A 191 9.90 25.91 5.27
N GLY A 192 8.75 25.25 5.15
CA GLY A 192 7.87 24.91 6.27
C GLY A 192 8.14 23.51 6.80
N ASP A 193 7.38 23.13 7.83
CA ASP A 193 7.45 21.77 8.38
C ASP A 193 6.95 20.73 7.37
N LEU A 194 7.62 19.58 7.31
CA LEU A 194 7.16 18.43 6.54
C LEU A 194 5.94 17.79 7.24
N PRO A 195 4.99 17.19 6.50
CA PRO A 195 3.93 16.36 7.07
C PRO A 195 4.50 15.33 8.02
N PHE A 196 3.93 15.22 9.21
CA PHE A 196 4.41 14.41 10.32
C PHE A 196 5.93 14.51 10.64
N SER A 197 6.62 15.52 10.13
CA SER A 197 8.08 15.60 10.13
C SER A 197 8.79 14.37 9.54
N ASP A 198 8.18 13.62 8.62
CA ASP A 198 8.73 12.28 8.28
C ASP A 198 8.32 11.74 6.88
N PRO A 199 7.10 11.94 6.36
CA PRO A 199 6.86 11.83 4.91
C PRO A 199 6.70 13.16 4.19
N TRP A 200 6.92 13.13 2.87
CA TRP A 200 6.66 14.24 1.96
C TRP A 200 5.16 14.42 1.63
N TRP A 201 4.74 15.60 1.18
CA TRP A 201 3.35 15.89 0.80
C TRP A 201 2.83 15.02 -0.36
N LYS A 202 3.69 14.62 -1.29
CA LYS A 202 3.35 13.67 -2.37
C LYS A 202 2.83 12.35 -1.82
N ILE A 203 3.25 11.92 -0.63
CA ILE A 203 2.75 10.69 0.00
C ILE A 203 1.28 10.85 0.38
N LEU A 204 0.91 12.00 0.94
CA LEU A 204 -0.48 12.32 1.22
C LEU A 204 -1.31 12.36 -0.08
N ALA A 205 -0.76 12.92 -1.16
CA ALA A 205 -1.44 12.93 -2.46
C ALA A 205 -1.64 11.51 -3.04
N ILE A 206 -0.65 10.61 -2.91
CA ILE A 206 -0.77 9.21 -3.32
C ILE A 206 -1.82 8.49 -2.46
N ILE A 207 -1.84 8.72 -1.15
CA ILE A 207 -2.85 8.14 -0.25
C ILE A 207 -4.25 8.58 -0.66
N VAL A 208 -4.44 9.87 -0.96
CA VAL A 208 -5.71 10.37 -1.49
C VAL A 208 -6.11 9.66 -2.78
N ALA A 209 -5.16 9.45 -3.71
CA ALA A 209 -5.44 8.73 -4.95
C ALA A 209 -5.80 7.26 -4.72
N ILE A 210 -5.09 6.56 -3.83
CA ILE A 210 -5.38 5.18 -3.44
C ILE A 210 -6.76 5.10 -2.77
N VAL A 211 -7.08 6.00 -1.83
CA VAL A 211 -8.40 6.07 -1.19
C VAL A 211 -9.48 6.30 -2.24
N ALA A 212 -9.29 7.23 -3.17
CA ALA A 212 -10.24 7.49 -4.25
C ALA A 212 -10.48 6.24 -5.11
N ALA A 213 -9.41 5.53 -5.47
CA ALA A 213 -9.51 4.31 -6.26
C ALA A 213 -10.19 3.16 -5.52
N LEU A 214 -9.85 2.93 -4.24
CA LEU A 214 -10.46 1.89 -3.41
C LEU A 214 -11.96 2.15 -3.19
N VAL A 215 -12.34 3.39 -2.91
CA VAL A 215 -13.76 3.78 -2.75
C VAL A 215 -14.54 3.55 -4.04
N ALA A 216 -13.96 3.87 -5.21
CA ALA A 216 -14.59 3.64 -6.50
C ALA A 216 -14.87 2.15 -6.74
N ILE A 217 -13.92 1.28 -6.42
CA ILE A 217 -14.06 -0.18 -6.56
C ILE A 217 -15.13 -0.74 -5.61
N VAL A 218 -15.13 -0.30 -4.34
CA VAL A 218 -16.11 -0.76 -3.35
C VAL A 218 -17.53 -0.32 -3.70
N ALA A 219 -17.72 0.94 -4.11
CA ALA A 219 -19.04 1.45 -4.51
C ALA A 219 -19.58 0.72 -5.75
N ALA A 220 -18.70 0.46 -6.73
CA ALA A 220 -19.01 -0.35 -7.89
C ALA A 220 -19.43 -1.79 -7.54
N ALA A 221 -18.68 -2.45 -6.66
CA ALA A 221 -18.93 -3.83 -6.25
C ALA A 221 -20.23 -4.01 -5.46
N LEU A 222 -20.64 -2.98 -4.68
CA LEU A 222 -21.83 -3.04 -3.83
C LEU A 222 -23.14 -2.68 -4.56
N GLY A 223 -23.10 -2.32 -5.85
CA GLY A 223 -24.29 -1.95 -6.63
C GLY A 223 -25.05 -0.73 -6.10
N ALA A 224 -24.48 -0.02 -5.12
CA ALA A 224 -25.01 1.21 -4.57
C ALA A 224 -24.55 2.36 -5.48
N GLY A 225 -25.50 2.99 -6.17
CA GLY A 225 -25.25 3.98 -7.20
C GLY A 225 -24.25 5.08 -6.83
N LYS A 226 -23.45 5.47 -7.82
CA LYS A 226 -22.59 6.66 -7.90
C LYS A 226 -21.52 6.77 -6.80
N ALA A 227 -20.38 6.13 -7.01
CA ALA A 227 -19.12 6.75 -6.61
C ALA A 227 -18.89 7.96 -7.54
N VAL A 228 -18.86 9.17 -6.97
CA VAL A 228 -18.58 10.38 -7.73
C VAL A 228 -17.07 10.46 -7.93
N PHE A 229 -16.63 9.89 -9.05
CA PHE A 229 -15.28 10.07 -9.57
C PHE A 229 -15.36 11.17 -10.61
N SER A 230 -15.16 12.44 -10.23
CA SER A 230 -15.06 13.48 -11.24
C SER A 230 -13.59 13.63 -11.63
N VAL A 231 -13.17 12.72 -12.49
CA VAL A 231 -11.94 12.84 -13.27
C VAL A 231 -12.29 13.49 -14.59
N GLY A 232 -11.61 14.59 -14.91
CA GLY A 232 -11.84 15.30 -16.17
C GLY A 232 -11.26 14.51 -17.34
N GLY A 233 -12.15 14.06 -18.24
CA GLY A 233 -11.84 13.43 -19.52
C GLY A 233 -13.13 13.34 -20.36
N THR A 234 -13.03 13.36 -21.68
CA THR A 234 -14.21 13.23 -22.56
C THR A 234 -14.77 11.82 -22.47
N PHE A 235 -15.78 11.63 -21.62
CA PHE A 235 -16.68 10.48 -21.62
C PHE A 235 -18.11 10.98 -21.53
N ASP A 236 -18.97 10.48 -22.42
CA ASP A 236 -20.37 10.87 -22.53
C ASP A 236 -21.22 10.07 -21.52
N GLU A 237 -21.76 10.76 -20.51
CA GLU A 237 -22.57 10.18 -19.41
C GLU A 237 -24.06 9.97 -19.79
N THR A 238 -24.46 10.08 -21.06
CA THR A 238 -25.89 10.24 -21.43
C THR A 238 -26.66 9.00 -21.88
N GLU A 239 -26.11 7.77 -21.82
CA GLU A 239 -26.88 6.56 -22.12
C GLU A 239 -27.32 5.77 -20.87
N PRO A 240 -28.62 5.80 -20.49
CA PRO A 240 -29.14 5.11 -19.34
C PRO A 240 -29.76 3.79 -19.77
N ASN A 241 -28.97 2.72 -19.88
CA ASN A 241 -29.48 1.34 -19.79
C ASN A 241 -28.36 0.32 -19.88
N VAL A 242 -27.97 -0.31 -18.76
CA VAL A 242 -27.39 -1.66 -18.79
C VAL A 242 -27.85 -2.44 -17.56
N HIS A 243 -28.37 -3.63 -17.83
CA HIS A 243 -28.75 -4.65 -16.85
C HIS A 243 -27.61 -5.02 -15.92
N CYS A 244 -27.82 -4.83 -14.62
CA CYS A 244 -26.92 -5.27 -13.57
C CYS A 244 -26.76 -6.79 -13.59
N CYS A 245 -25.53 -7.28 -13.83
CA CYS A 245 -25.13 -8.57 -13.31
C CYS A 245 -24.93 -8.40 -11.80
N THR A 246 -25.83 -8.97 -10.99
CA THR A 246 -25.65 -9.04 -9.54
C THR A 246 -24.43 -9.93 -9.25
N PRO A 247 -23.39 -9.44 -8.56
CA PRO A 247 -22.37 -10.33 -8.00
C PRO A 247 -23.07 -11.22 -6.97
N LYS A 248 -23.23 -12.51 -7.27
CA LYS A 248 -23.52 -13.50 -6.23
C LYS A 248 -22.21 -13.77 -5.50
N GLY A 249 -22.02 -13.12 -4.35
CA GLY A 249 -20.84 -13.30 -3.48
C GLY A 249 -20.71 -12.22 -2.40
N ALA A 250 -21.02 -10.96 -2.75
CA ALA A 250 -20.92 -9.83 -1.83
C ALA A 250 -21.99 -9.81 -0.70
N VAL A 251 -22.83 -10.84 -0.57
CA VAL A 251 -23.86 -10.95 0.47
C VAL A 251 -23.31 -11.59 1.77
N SER A 252 -22.06 -12.07 1.81
CA SER A 252 -21.53 -12.79 3.00
C SER A 252 -20.78 -11.91 4.03
N GLY A 253 -20.60 -10.61 3.78
CA GLY A 253 -19.87 -9.74 4.72
C GLY A 253 -18.39 -10.10 4.90
N LYS A 254 -17.81 -10.89 3.98
CA LYS A 254 -16.38 -11.18 3.92
C LYS A 254 -15.74 -10.33 2.82
N PRO A 255 -14.63 -9.61 3.09
CA PRO A 255 -13.93 -8.86 2.05
C PRO A 255 -13.27 -9.83 1.07
N GLU A 256 -13.76 -9.86 -0.17
CA GLU A 256 -13.10 -10.54 -1.28
C GLU A 256 -11.95 -9.67 -1.79
N PHE A 257 -10.76 -10.25 -1.94
CA PHE A 257 -9.61 -9.57 -2.51
C PHE A 257 -9.91 -9.14 -3.95
N THR A 258 -9.67 -7.86 -4.29
CA THR A 258 -9.93 -7.34 -5.64
C THR A 258 -8.63 -7.11 -6.40
N VAL A 259 -8.42 -7.85 -7.48
CA VAL A 259 -7.30 -7.64 -8.43
C VAL A 259 -7.32 -6.21 -8.99
N ALA A 260 -8.52 -5.65 -9.18
CA ALA A 260 -8.72 -4.25 -9.54
C ALA A 260 -8.15 -3.26 -8.50
N GLY A 261 -8.27 -3.57 -7.21
CA GLY A 261 -7.72 -2.77 -6.11
C GLY A 261 -6.21 -2.72 -6.16
N VAL A 262 -5.57 -3.88 -6.38
CA VAL A 262 -4.11 -3.96 -6.53
C VAL A 262 -3.62 -3.25 -7.79
N ALA A 263 -4.27 -3.47 -8.93
CA ALA A 263 -3.94 -2.76 -10.17
C ALA A 263 -4.07 -1.24 -10.00
N SER A 264 -5.12 -0.78 -9.32
CA SER A 264 -5.34 0.65 -9.09
C SER A 264 -4.34 1.25 -8.11
N ALA A 265 -3.90 0.50 -7.11
CA ALA A 265 -2.82 0.91 -6.23
C ALA A 265 -1.50 1.06 -7.00
N ILE A 266 -1.13 0.06 -7.82
CA ILE A 266 0.07 0.11 -8.68
C ILE A 266 0.00 1.33 -9.62
N ALA A 267 -1.14 1.55 -10.26
CA ALA A 267 -1.35 2.71 -11.12
C ALA A 267 -1.26 4.04 -10.36
N SER A 268 -1.78 4.10 -9.13
CA SER A 268 -1.69 5.28 -8.27
C SER A 268 -0.25 5.58 -7.83
N LEU A 269 0.62 4.57 -7.73
CA LEU A 269 2.04 4.77 -7.46
C LEU A 269 2.76 5.49 -8.61
N ALA A 270 2.21 5.53 -9.83
CA ALA A 270 2.73 6.36 -10.91
C ALA A 270 2.73 7.86 -10.54
N ILE A 271 1.85 8.29 -9.63
CA ILE A 271 1.89 9.64 -9.06
C ILE A 271 3.21 9.90 -8.35
N ALA A 272 3.76 8.93 -7.61
CA ALA A 272 5.03 9.12 -6.90
C ALA A 272 6.18 9.42 -7.85
N VAL A 273 6.25 8.65 -8.93
CA VAL A 273 7.26 8.81 -9.98
C VAL A 273 7.07 10.16 -10.67
N ALA A 274 5.84 10.50 -11.06
CA ALA A 274 5.53 11.79 -11.66
C ALA A 274 5.82 12.97 -10.73
N LEU A 275 5.70 12.79 -9.41
CA LEU A 275 5.97 13.81 -8.40
C LEU A 275 7.41 13.76 -7.84
N SER A 276 8.31 12.98 -8.47
CA SER A 276 9.74 12.85 -8.20
C SER A 276 10.11 12.27 -6.82
N ASP A 277 11.12 11.38 -6.80
CA ASP A 277 11.61 10.71 -5.58
C ASP A 277 12.72 11.42 -4.81
N ALA A 278 13.42 12.39 -5.42
CA ALA A 278 14.53 13.08 -4.76
C ALA A 278 14.09 14.24 -3.85
N ALA A 279 13.09 15.02 -4.27
CA ALA A 279 12.53 16.11 -3.49
C ALA A 279 11.06 16.33 -3.85
N ASP A 280 10.22 16.52 -2.84
CA ASP A 280 8.78 16.72 -3.03
C ASP A 280 8.44 17.95 -3.88
N PRO A 281 7.36 17.89 -4.68
CA PRO A 281 6.96 19.02 -5.52
C PRO A 281 6.72 20.30 -4.75
N LEU A 282 6.05 20.26 -3.59
CA LEU A 282 5.86 21.45 -2.77
C LEU A 282 7.22 21.98 -2.35
N PHE A 283 8.07 21.17 -1.72
CA PHE A 283 9.41 21.60 -1.26
C PHE A 283 10.31 22.16 -2.37
N ARG A 284 10.22 21.59 -3.58
CA ARG A 284 10.88 22.15 -4.78
C ARG A 284 10.31 23.52 -5.15
N GLY A 285 8.99 23.64 -5.17
CA GLY A 285 8.29 24.91 -5.33
C GLY A 285 8.70 25.94 -4.27
N GLN A 286 8.89 25.49 -3.02
CA GLN A 286 9.36 26.33 -1.91
C GLN A 286 10.73 26.94 -2.17
N ALA A 287 11.68 26.12 -2.63
CA ALA A 287 13.03 26.57 -2.98
C ALA A 287 13.03 27.51 -4.19
N ALA A 288 12.16 27.28 -5.17
CA ALA A 288 12.04 28.09 -6.38
C ALA A 288 11.26 29.40 -6.17
N THR A 289 10.54 29.54 -5.05
CA THR A 289 9.72 30.73 -4.73
C THR A 289 10.04 31.29 -3.33
N PRO A 290 11.29 31.72 -3.05
CA PRO A 290 11.65 32.20 -1.72
C PRO A 290 10.87 33.49 -1.36
N PRO A 291 10.25 33.57 -0.17
CA PRO A 291 9.52 34.76 0.24
C PRO A 291 10.46 35.89 0.64
N LEU A 292 9.97 37.13 0.61
CA LEU A 292 10.74 38.28 1.11
C LEU A 292 10.90 38.25 2.64
N PRO A 293 11.96 38.86 3.19
CA PRO A 293 12.13 38.96 4.64
C PRO A 293 10.90 39.57 5.33
N GLY A 294 10.38 38.88 6.35
CA GLY A 294 9.21 39.31 7.12
C GLY A 294 7.86 38.81 6.59
N GLU A 295 7.81 38.23 5.39
CA GLU A 295 6.61 37.55 4.89
C GLU A 295 6.45 36.16 5.51
N LYS A 296 5.18 35.76 5.74
CA LYS A 296 4.84 34.40 6.15
C LYS A 296 4.08 33.69 5.03
N THR A 297 4.44 32.45 4.74
CA THR A 297 3.73 31.58 3.81
C THR A 297 2.42 31.13 4.44
N VAL A 298 1.30 31.42 3.77
CA VAL A 298 -0.06 31.09 4.20
C VAL A 298 -0.71 30.00 3.35
N GLY A 299 -0.13 29.70 2.18
CA GLY A 299 -0.60 28.63 1.32
C GLY A 299 0.31 28.41 0.12
N GLU A 300 0.23 27.23 -0.46
CA GLU A 300 1.04 26.81 -1.59
C GLU A 300 0.18 25.99 -2.55
N ARG A 301 0.41 26.09 -3.85
CA ARG A 301 -0.33 25.35 -4.87
C ARG A 301 0.63 24.75 -5.88
N VAL A 302 0.45 23.48 -6.19
CA VAL A 302 1.18 22.77 -7.23
C VAL A 302 0.18 22.21 -8.23
N VAL A 303 0.28 22.65 -9.47
CA VAL A 303 -0.44 22.06 -10.59
C VAL A 303 0.56 21.16 -11.31
N ALA A 304 0.28 19.86 -11.35
CA ALA A 304 1.09 18.87 -12.03
C ALA A 304 0.27 18.20 -13.14
N ALA A 305 0.85 18.10 -14.33
CA ALA A 305 0.30 17.33 -15.44
C ALA A 305 1.43 16.53 -16.08
N TRP A 306 1.19 15.27 -16.38
CA TRP A 306 2.21 14.40 -16.94
C TRP A 306 1.67 13.46 -18.00
N THR A 307 2.59 13.00 -18.86
CA THR A 307 2.36 11.92 -19.80
C THR A 307 3.24 10.73 -19.43
N LEU A 308 2.70 9.53 -19.61
CA LEU A 308 3.41 8.27 -19.42
C LEU A 308 3.62 7.65 -20.80
N PRO A 309 4.83 7.75 -21.38
CA PRO A 309 5.13 7.11 -22.67
C PRO A 309 5.00 5.58 -22.60
N GLU A 310 5.23 5.01 -21.43
CA GLU A 310 5.18 3.58 -21.15
C GLU A 310 4.26 3.29 -19.95
N ALA A 311 3.65 2.11 -19.92
CA ALA A 311 2.75 1.73 -18.84
C ALA A 311 3.50 1.54 -17.51
N PRO A 312 2.96 2.06 -16.38
CA PRO A 312 3.66 2.07 -15.09
C PRO A 312 3.65 0.69 -14.44
N ASN A 313 4.57 -0.18 -14.85
CA ASN A 313 4.70 -1.53 -14.34
C ASN A 313 5.59 -1.58 -13.08
N ALA A 314 5.12 -2.29 -12.06
CA ALA A 314 5.88 -2.49 -10.81
C ALA A 314 7.25 -3.12 -11.06
N GLY A 315 8.26 -2.66 -10.31
CA GLY A 315 9.63 -3.15 -10.39
C GLY A 315 10.40 -2.80 -11.67
N LYS A 316 9.76 -2.18 -12.68
CA LYS A 316 10.40 -1.78 -13.94
C LYS A 316 10.64 -0.25 -13.97
N PRO A 317 11.76 0.22 -14.55
CA PRO A 317 11.91 1.63 -14.83
C PRO A 317 10.91 2.05 -15.90
N TYR A 318 10.28 3.21 -15.73
CA TYR A 318 9.45 3.85 -16.75
C TYR A 318 9.57 5.38 -16.63
N PRO A 319 9.54 6.12 -17.75
CA PRO A 319 9.61 7.58 -17.73
C PRO A 319 8.23 8.22 -17.49
N ALA A 320 8.24 9.42 -16.90
CA ALA A 320 7.09 10.30 -16.78
C ALA A 320 7.50 11.72 -17.18
N ASP A 321 6.93 12.25 -18.25
CA ASP A 321 7.19 13.62 -18.68
C ASP A 321 6.22 14.55 -17.96
N VAL A 322 6.73 15.39 -17.07
CA VAL A 322 5.90 16.15 -16.13
C VAL A 322 6.11 17.64 -16.32
N LYS A 323 5.00 18.39 -16.22
CA LYS A 323 4.96 19.85 -16.19
C LYS A 323 4.40 20.29 -14.84
N TRP A 324 5.15 21.13 -14.15
CA TRP A 324 4.73 21.73 -12.89
C TRP A 324 4.54 23.22 -13.03
N THR A 325 3.54 23.71 -12.30
CA THR A 325 3.41 25.12 -11.93
C THR A 325 3.25 25.19 -10.42
N TYR A 326 4.22 25.84 -9.78
CA TYR A 326 4.25 26.12 -8.36
C TYR A 326 3.79 27.54 -8.12
N GLU A 327 2.97 27.71 -7.10
CA GLU A 327 2.56 29.01 -6.61
C GLU A 327 2.67 29.02 -5.09
N ARG A 328 3.16 30.13 -4.56
CA ARG A 328 3.25 30.36 -3.12
C ARG A 328 2.55 31.66 -2.78
N PHE A 329 1.66 31.59 -1.79
CA PHE A 329 0.91 32.71 -1.25
C PHE A 329 1.50 33.10 0.10
N THR A 330 1.90 34.35 0.25
CA THR A 330 2.41 34.90 1.51
C THR A 330 1.50 36.01 2.02
N THR A 331 1.76 36.50 3.23
CA THR A 331 1.09 37.68 3.79
C THR A 331 1.34 38.96 2.99
N GLY A 332 2.37 39.00 2.14
CA GLY A 332 2.78 40.20 1.40
C GLY A 332 2.62 40.09 -0.12
N ASN A 333 2.83 38.91 -0.71
CA ASN A 333 2.83 38.73 -2.16
C ASN A 333 2.47 37.30 -2.58
N SER A 334 2.38 37.07 -3.90
CA SER A 334 2.27 35.74 -4.50
C SER A 334 3.43 35.52 -5.48
N TYR A 335 4.01 34.33 -5.45
CA TYR A 335 5.15 33.92 -6.26
C TYR A 335 4.78 32.73 -7.13
N THR A 336 5.33 32.66 -8.34
CA THR A 336 5.07 31.57 -9.29
C THR A 336 6.36 31.08 -9.93
N HIS A 337 6.46 29.77 -10.13
CA HIS A 337 7.52 29.12 -10.88
C HIS A 337 6.96 27.97 -11.70
N SER A 338 7.44 27.76 -12.92
CA SER A 338 7.04 26.63 -13.75
C SER A 338 8.26 25.95 -14.35
N VAL A 339 8.21 24.62 -14.42
CA VAL A 339 9.28 23.78 -14.96
C VAL A 339 8.67 22.54 -15.62
N ALA A 340 9.37 22.00 -16.61
CA ALA A 340 9.03 20.75 -17.25
C ALA A 340 10.28 19.85 -17.28
N GLU A 341 10.14 18.58 -16.95
CA GLU A 341 11.24 17.62 -16.99
C GLU A 341 10.72 16.18 -17.12
N THR A 342 11.63 15.24 -17.33
CA THR A 342 11.31 13.80 -17.36
C THR A 342 11.81 13.17 -16.07
N GLN A 343 10.91 12.53 -15.34
CA GLN A 343 11.20 11.71 -14.17
C GLN A 343 11.27 10.23 -14.58
N THR A 344 11.93 9.40 -13.78
CA THR A 344 11.99 7.95 -14.02
C THR A 344 11.78 7.22 -12.71
N ASN A 345 11.00 6.13 -12.75
CA ASN A 345 10.78 5.29 -11.58
C ASN A 345 12.12 4.76 -11.04
N VAL A 346 12.42 5.02 -9.77
CA VAL A 346 13.61 4.51 -9.08
C VAL A 346 13.33 3.27 -8.23
N HIS A 347 12.05 2.95 -7.98
CA HIS A 347 11.62 1.75 -7.28
C HIS A 347 11.64 0.55 -8.24
N VAL A 348 12.86 0.12 -8.59
CA VAL A 348 13.13 -0.97 -9.53
C VAL A 348 13.65 -2.20 -8.82
N ALA A 349 13.23 -3.37 -9.28
CA ALA A 349 13.72 -4.66 -8.82
C ALA A 349 14.27 -5.47 -9.99
N GLY A 350 15.09 -6.47 -9.66
CA GLY A 350 15.57 -7.47 -10.60
C GLY A 350 14.58 -8.62 -10.73
N ASN A 351 15.13 -9.83 -10.93
CA ASN A 351 14.33 -11.03 -11.14
C ASN A 351 13.54 -11.44 -9.89
N VAL A 352 12.37 -12.03 -10.13
CA VAL A 352 11.54 -12.71 -9.12
C VAL A 352 11.62 -14.21 -9.39
N GLU A 353 12.12 -14.96 -8.41
CA GLU A 353 12.15 -16.42 -8.47
C GLU A 353 11.05 -16.97 -7.57
N VAL A 354 10.24 -17.89 -8.09
CA VAL A 354 9.13 -18.50 -7.35
C VAL A 354 9.29 -20.01 -7.40
N ASP A 355 9.28 -20.63 -6.23
CA ASP A 355 9.33 -22.08 -6.04
C ASP A 355 8.07 -22.56 -5.32
N THR A 356 7.48 -23.62 -5.85
CA THR A 356 6.23 -24.23 -5.37
C THR A 356 6.24 -25.72 -5.69
N PRO A 357 5.53 -26.56 -4.92
CA PRO A 357 5.38 -27.96 -5.28
C PRO A 357 4.53 -28.10 -6.55
N ASN A 358 4.95 -28.98 -7.47
CA ASN A 358 4.18 -29.22 -8.70
C ASN A 358 2.83 -29.91 -8.44
N VAL A 359 2.80 -30.84 -7.46
CA VAL A 359 1.64 -31.65 -7.10
C VAL A 359 1.56 -31.76 -5.58
N VAL A 360 0.37 -31.60 -5.02
CA VAL A 360 0.09 -31.71 -3.60
C VAL A 360 -1.16 -32.57 -3.41
N HIS A 361 -1.13 -33.52 -2.48
CA HIS A 361 -2.34 -34.25 -2.11
C HIS A 361 -3.35 -33.34 -1.42
N ALA A 362 -4.64 -33.54 -1.66
CA ALA A 362 -5.67 -32.89 -0.87
C ALA A 362 -5.37 -33.03 0.63
N PHE A 363 -5.49 -31.94 1.37
CA PHE A 363 -5.19 -31.80 2.81
C PHE A 363 -3.73 -31.64 3.21
N ASN A 364 -2.77 -31.74 2.28
CA ASN A 364 -1.44 -31.19 2.51
C ASN A 364 -1.45 -29.67 2.25
N PRO A 365 -0.67 -28.87 2.98
CA PRO A 365 -0.62 -27.43 2.76
C PRO A 365 0.00 -27.10 1.40
N LEU A 366 -0.56 -26.10 0.72
CA LEU A 366 0.16 -25.43 -0.38
C LEU A 366 1.23 -24.54 0.23
N TRP A 367 2.35 -24.40 -0.45
CA TRP A 367 3.40 -23.47 -0.03
C TRP A 367 4.02 -22.80 -1.24
N VAL A 368 4.60 -21.63 -1.00
CA VAL A 368 5.36 -20.86 -1.97
C VAL A 368 6.57 -20.26 -1.28
N LYS A 369 7.71 -20.30 -1.99
CA LYS A 369 8.95 -19.62 -1.64
C LYS A 369 9.27 -18.63 -2.76
N ALA A 370 9.57 -17.39 -2.40
CA ALA A 370 9.88 -16.35 -3.37
C ALA A 370 11.19 -15.64 -3.02
N LYS A 371 12.02 -15.37 -4.02
CA LYS A 371 13.21 -14.52 -3.91
C LYS A 371 13.05 -13.30 -4.80
N PHE A 372 13.43 -12.13 -4.27
CA PHE A 372 13.32 -10.85 -4.96
C PHE A 372 14.70 -10.24 -5.08
N SER A 373 15.16 -9.99 -6.30
CA SER A 373 16.47 -9.39 -6.54
C SER A 373 16.38 -7.87 -6.52
N LYS A 374 17.41 -7.19 -6.00
CA LYS A 374 17.67 -5.76 -6.18
C LYS A 374 18.30 -5.54 -7.57
N SER A 375 18.29 -4.30 -8.07
CA SER A 375 18.90 -3.94 -9.37
C SER A 375 20.40 -4.26 -9.48
N GLY A 376 21.10 -4.44 -8.35
CA GLY A 376 22.50 -4.88 -8.28
C GLY A 376 22.73 -6.39 -8.09
N GLY A 377 21.68 -7.22 -8.13
CA GLY A 377 21.76 -8.69 -8.03
C GLY A 377 21.77 -9.26 -6.61
N ALA A 378 21.90 -8.42 -5.56
CA ALA A 378 21.67 -8.85 -4.19
C ALA A 378 20.18 -9.11 -3.93
N PHE A 379 19.83 -10.03 -3.03
CA PHE A 379 18.43 -10.25 -2.66
C PHE A 379 17.96 -9.23 -1.60
N PHE A 380 16.66 -8.96 -1.61
CA PHE A 380 15.99 -8.41 -0.44
C PHE A 380 15.94 -9.49 0.67
N THR A 381 16.06 -9.08 1.93
CA THR A 381 16.12 -10.00 3.07
C THR A 381 15.34 -9.50 4.26
N GLY A 382 14.76 -10.41 5.04
CA GLY A 382 14.09 -10.13 6.30
C GLY A 382 13.02 -9.04 6.15
N THR A 383 13.16 -7.95 6.90
CA THR A 383 12.18 -6.85 6.93
C THR A 383 12.21 -5.92 5.73
N ASP A 384 13.09 -6.15 4.75
CA ASP A 384 13.20 -5.31 3.54
C ASP A 384 11.88 -5.18 2.78
N LEU A 385 11.05 -6.23 2.80
CA LEU A 385 9.82 -6.32 2.02
C LEU A 385 8.63 -6.68 2.88
N TYR A 386 7.49 -6.09 2.51
CA TYR A 386 6.18 -6.64 2.81
C TYR A 386 5.72 -7.45 1.59
N ALA A 387 5.76 -8.77 1.71
CA ALA A 387 5.45 -9.69 0.61
C ALA A 387 4.22 -10.54 0.91
N PHE A 388 3.46 -10.86 -0.13
CA PHE A 388 2.31 -11.76 -0.04
C PHE A 388 2.10 -12.51 -1.36
N ALA A 389 1.44 -13.65 -1.28
CA ALA A 389 0.99 -14.43 -2.41
C ALA A 389 -0.54 -14.56 -2.42
N LEU A 390 -1.09 -14.67 -3.62
CA LEU A 390 -2.45 -15.10 -3.85
C LEU A 390 -2.42 -16.52 -4.37
N PHE A 391 -3.11 -17.41 -3.68
CA PHE A 391 -3.47 -18.72 -4.18
C PHE A 391 -4.86 -18.63 -4.78
N GLN A 392 -4.97 -18.77 -6.09
CA GLN A 392 -6.25 -18.86 -6.77
C GLN A 392 -6.67 -20.33 -6.87
N ALA A 393 -7.82 -20.65 -6.31
CA ALA A 393 -8.46 -21.94 -6.45
C ALA A 393 -8.86 -22.21 -7.91
N PRO A 394 -9.04 -23.47 -8.32
CA PRO A 394 -9.36 -23.83 -9.71
C PRO A 394 -10.60 -23.13 -10.27
N GLN A 395 -11.56 -22.78 -9.41
CA GLN A 395 -12.82 -22.14 -9.76
C GLN A 395 -12.78 -20.60 -9.62
N GLY A 396 -11.69 -20.04 -9.09
CA GLY A 396 -11.39 -18.61 -9.13
C GLY A 396 -11.28 -17.90 -7.79
N LEU A 397 -11.67 -18.52 -6.67
CA LEU A 397 -11.56 -17.91 -5.34
C LEU A 397 -10.09 -17.67 -4.95
N PHE A 398 -9.80 -16.48 -4.42
CA PHE A 398 -8.45 -16.10 -4.01
C PHE A 398 -8.24 -16.23 -2.49
N PHE A 399 -7.08 -16.74 -2.12
CA PHE A 399 -6.59 -16.81 -0.74
C PHE A 399 -5.30 -16.03 -0.62
N VAL A 400 -5.26 -15.08 0.29
CA VAL A 400 -4.09 -14.23 0.54
C VAL A 400 -3.24 -14.87 1.64
N VAL A 401 -1.94 -14.99 1.38
CA VAL A 401 -0.95 -15.54 2.32
C VAL A 401 0.23 -14.58 2.40
N ASN A 402 0.58 -14.09 3.59
CA ASN A 402 1.81 -13.31 3.76
C ASN A 402 3.03 -14.19 3.56
N LEU A 403 4.08 -13.63 2.96
CA LEU A 403 5.38 -14.28 2.82
C LEU A 403 6.37 -13.60 3.76
N THR A 404 7.10 -14.39 4.57
CA THR A 404 8.07 -13.90 5.55
C THR A 404 9.41 -14.60 5.38
N ASP A 405 10.49 -13.88 5.69
CA ASP A 405 11.88 -14.36 5.75
C ASP A 405 12.33 -14.33 7.23
N ASP A 406 11.73 -15.22 8.02
CA ASP A 406 11.77 -15.24 9.50
C ASP A 406 12.26 -16.58 10.10
N GLY A 407 12.61 -17.54 9.26
CA GLY A 407 13.04 -18.89 9.63
C GLY A 407 11.94 -19.70 10.31
N LEU A 408 10.66 -19.41 9.99
CA LEU A 408 9.51 -20.10 10.54
C LEU A 408 8.63 -20.73 9.45
N GLY A 409 7.90 -21.79 9.83
CA GLY A 409 6.90 -22.41 8.98
C GLY A 409 7.52 -23.03 7.73
N PHE A 410 7.27 -22.42 6.56
CA PHE A 410 7.84 -22.85 5.28
C PHE A 410 9.15 -22.14 4.95
N ASP A 411 9.59 -21.19 5.77
CA ASP A 411 10.91 -20.61 5.69
C ASP A 411 11.88 -21.37 6.60
N ASP A 412 12.99 -21.84 6.02
CA ASP A 412 13.96 -22.70 6.69
C ASP A 412 15.02 -21.88 7.44
N THR A 413 15.31 -20.65 7.02
CA THR A 413 16.40 -19.84 7.56
C THR A 413 16.08 -18.36 7.50
N ALA A 414 16.08 -17.70 8.67
CA ALA A 414 15.79 -16.28 8.74
C ALA A 414 16.86 -15.39 8.10
N ASN A 415 16.41 -14.36 7.40
CA ASN A 415 17.19 -13.35 6.69
C ASN A 415 18.09 -13.92 5.58
N ASP A 416 17.67 -15.00 4.91
CA ASP A 416 18.42 -15.59 3.79
C ASP A 416 17.95 -15.10 2.40
N GLY A 417 16.89 -14.27 2.39
CA GLY A 417 16.27 -13.71 1.19
C GLY A 417 15.18 -14.58 0.57
N VAL A 418 14.79 -15.68 1.23
CA VAL A 418 13.66 -16.52 0.85
C VAL A 418 12.43 -16.12 1.65
N TYR A 419 11.49 -15.46 1.00
CA TYR A 419 10.19 -15.15 1.59
C TYR A 419 9.25 -16.34 1.37
N ALA A 420 8.83 -17.00 2.44
CA ALA A 420 7.99 -18.19 2.36
C ALA A 420 6.63 -18.00 3.04
N GLY A 421 5.64 -18.74 2.55
CA GLY A 421 4.32 -18.80 3.16
C GLY A 421 3.55 -20.02 2.66
N GLY A 422 2.45 -20.35 3.35
CA GLY A 422 1.61 -21.47 2.94
C GLY A 422 0.14 -21.32 3.29
N LEU A 423 -0.68 -22.06 2.56
CA LEU A 423 -2.11 -22.14 2.72
C LEU A 423 -2.50 -23.53 3.23
N ASN A 424 -3.13 -23.58 4.41
CA ASN A 424 -3.72 -24.81 4.91
C ASN A 424 -5.01 -25.12 4.11
N LEU A 425 -4.95 -26.18 3.28
CA LEU A 425 -6.07 -26.59 2.44
C LEU A 425 -7.31 -27.04 3.22
N GLU A 426 -7.17 -27.53 4.45
CA GLU A 426 -8.33 -27.91 5.28
C GLU A 426 -9.14 -26.67 5.69
N THR A 427 -8.45 -25.58 6.04
CA THR A 427 -9.09 -24.29 6.33
C THR A 427 -9.70 -23.69 5.06
N ALA A 428 -8.95 -23.72 3.95
CA ALA A 428 -9.43 -23.19 2.66
C ALA A 428 -10.67 -23.94 2.15
N ARG A 429 -10.70 -25.28 2.30
CA ARG A 429 -11.82 -26.13 1.89
C ARG A 429 -13.14 -25.73 2.55
N LYS A 430 -13.13 -25.32 3.83
CA LYS A 430 -14.36 -24.87 4.51
C LYS A 430 -14.96 -23.64 3.83
N LEU A 431 -14.13 -22.75 3.31
CA LEU A 431 -14.57 -21.58 2.56
C LEU A 431 -14.99 -21.96 1.13
N LEU A 432 -14.21 -22.79 0.44
CA LEU A 432 -14.58 -23.27 -0.91
C LEU A 432 -15.95 -23.95 -0.91
N LEU A 433 -16.20 -24.85 0.05
CA LEU A 433 -17.47 -25.54 0.17
C LEU A 433 -18.65 -24.61 0.45
N SER A 434 -18.45 -23.49 1.16
CA SER A 434 -19.53 -22.51 1.37
C SER A 434 -19.91 -21.77 0.10
N GLU A 435 -18.99 -21.67 -0.87
CA GLU A 435 -19.21 -21.07 -2.19
C GLU A 435 -19.56 -22.12 -3.28
N GLY A 436 -19.63 -23.42 -2.90
CA GLY A 436 -19.89 -24.51 -3.85
C GLY A 436 -18.70 -24.87 -4.75
N GLU A 437 -17.48 -24.49 -4.34
CA GLU A 437 -16.22 -24.80 -5.04
C GLU A 437 -15.53 -26.06 -4.47
N ASP A 438 -14.58 -26.61 -5.22
CA ASP A 438 -13.82 -27.81 -4.85
C ASP A 438 -12.32 -27.52 -4.75
N VAL A 439 -11.62 -28.24 -3.86
CA VAL A 439 -10.19 -28.08 -3.61
C VAL A 439 -9.32 -28.73 -4.70
N TYR A 440 -9.84 -29.72 -5.44
CA TYR A 440 -9.09 -30.46 -6.45
C TYR A 440 -8.95 -29.68 -7.76
N GLY A 441 -7.77 -29.80 -8.39
CA GLY A 441 -7.47 -29.16 -9.67
C GLY A 441 -6.24 -28.26 -9.60
N VAL A 442 -6.10 -27.40 -10.61
CA VAL A 442 -4.93 -26.52 -10.74
C VAL A 442 -5.16 -25.23 -9.98
N TRP A 443 -4.34 -25.02 -8.96
CA TRP A 443 -4.21 -23.77 -8.24
C TRP A 443 -3.16 -22.89 -8.91
N ARG A 444 -3.41 -21.58 -9.00
CA ARG A 444 -2.46 -20.61 -9.55
C ARG A 444 -1.89 -19.74 -8.44
N VAL A 445 -0.60 -19.42 -8.53
CA VAL A 445 0.11 -18.63 -7.52
C VAL A 445 0.57 -17.31 -8.11
N PHE A 446 0.23 -16.22 -7.41
CA PHE A 446 0.57 -14.85 -7.79
C PHE A 446 1.33 -14.18 -6.64
N VAL A 447 2.54 -13.70 -6.88
CA VAL A 447 3.43 -13.13 -5.85
C VAL A 447 3.54 -11.62 -6.03
N PHE A 448 3.48 -10.92 -4.90
CA PHE A 448 3.59 -9.47 -4.78
C PHE A 448 4.58 -9.11 -3.68
N ALA A 449 5.31 -8.01 -3.87
CA ALA A 449 6.16 -7.45 -2.82
C ALA A 449 6.19 -5.93 -2.89
N GLN A 450 6.06 -5.30 -1.72
CA GLN A 450 6.24 -3.88 -1.50
C GLN A 450 7.51 -3.64 -0.68
N ASP A 451 8.28 -2.59 -1.00
CA ASP A 451 9.36 -2.16 -0.13
C ASP A 451 8.82 -1.60 1.20
N VAL A 452 9.63 -1.69 2.25
CA VAL A 452 9.28 -1.18 3.59
C VAL A 452 10.16 0.01 3.92
N ASN A 453 9.58 1.04 4.54
CA ASN A 453 10.39 2.13 5.07
C ASN A 453 11.14 1.64 6.31
N LEU A 454 12.45 1.40 6.15
CA LEU A 454 13.35 0.97 7.22
C LEU A 454 14.09 2.13 7.92
N THR A 455 13.62 3.36 7.72
CA THR A 455 14.18 4.54 8.39
C THR A 455 14.14 4.34 9.89
N LYS A 456 15.31 4.49 10.52
CA LYS A 456 15.44 4.31 11.97
C LYS A 456 14.75 5.45 12.72
N PRO A 457 14.11 5.17 13.86
CA PRO A 457 13.62 6.21 14.75
C PRO A 457 14.72 7.22 15.10
N GLY A 458 14.38 8.51 15.04
CA GLY A 458 15.31 9.62 15.31
C GLY A 458 16.16 10.07 14.12
N THR A 459 15.98 9.47 12.93
CA THR A 459 16.54 10.01 11.68
C THR A 459 15.98 11.42 11.43
N PRO A 460 16.80 12.41 11.03
CA PRO A 460 16.30 13.75 10.74
C PRO A 460 15.18 13.73 9.68
N PRO A 461 14.10 14.52 9.85
CA PRO A 461 12.95 14.55 8.96
C PRO A 461 13.27 14.59 7.46
N GLN A 462 14.23 15.44 7.07
CA GLN A 462 14.59 15.64 5.67
C GLN A 462 15.35 14.44 5.07
N ILE A 463 16.01 13.65 5.90
CA ILE A 463 16.68 12.41 5.49
C ILE A 463 15.67 11.26 5.49
N ALA A 464 14.85 11.19 6.54
CA ALA A 464 13.79 10.20 6.68
C ALA A 464 12.83 10.22 5.49
N ALA A 465 12.41 11.42 5.09
CA ALA A 465 11.48 11.61 3.97
C ALA A 465 12.06 11.12 2.63
N GLN A 466 13.38 11.07 2.44
CA GLN A 466 13.99 10.53 1.20
C GLN A 466 13.81 9.00 1.07
N HIS A 467 13.44 8.33 2.15
CA HIS A 467 13.16 6.90 2.15
C HIS A 467 11.65 6.69 2.30
N ILE A 468 11.00 6.30 1.21
CA ILE A 468 9.57 6.05 1.20
C ILE A 468 9.36 4.56 0.96
N GLY A 469 8.55 3.92 1.81
CA GLY A 469 8.13 2.53 1.62
C GLY A 469 6.72 2.43 1.03
N GLY A 470 6.30 1.22 0.67
CA GLY A 470 4.96 0.93 0.14
C GLY A 470 4.91 0.85 -1.37
N PHE A 471 6.04 0.90 -2.05
CA PHE A 471 6.11 0.75 -3.49
C PHE A 471 6.19 -0.71 -3.89
N PHE A 472 5.38 -1.10 -4.87
CA PHE A 472 5.51 -2.42 -5.47
C PHE A 472 6.83 -2.55 -6.23
N VAL A 473 7.75 -3.32 -5.64
CA VAL A 473 8.99 -3.73 -6.27
C VAL A 473 8.80 -5.00 -7.10
N ALA A 474 7.75 -5.78 -6.83
CA ALA A 474 7.34 -6.92 -7.64
C ALA A 474 5.82 -7.06 -7.65
N SER A 475 5.26 -7.42 -8.81
CA SER A 475 3.83 -7.65 -8.99
C SER A 475 3.56 -8.72 -10.04
N ALA A 476 2.52 -9.52 -9.84
CA ALA A 476 1.99 -10.44 -10.83
C ALA A 476 1.07 -9.76 -11.87
N ILE A 477 0.81 -8.45 -11.71
CA ILE A 477 -0.06 -7.65 -12.58
C ILE A 477 0.83 -6.82 -13.51
N GLU A 478 0.61 -6.95 -14.82
CA GLU A 478 1.20 -6.05 -15.81
C GLU A 478 0.16 -5.05 -16.33
N ILE A 479 0.46 -3.75 -16.19
CA ILE A 479 -0.37 -2.68 -16.74
C ILE A 479 0.01 -2.49 -18.22
N THR A 480 -1.00 -2.37 -19.08
CA THR A 480 -0.85 -2.06 -20.51
C THR A 480 -1.75 -0.88 -20.90
N PHE A 481 -1.26 -0.03 -21.80
CA PHE A 481 -2.07 1.02 -22.44
C PHE A 481 -2.72 0.55 -23.75
N ASP A 482 -2.42 -0.67 -24.21
CA ASP A 482 -3.10 -1.26 -25.36
C ASP A 482 -4.52 -1.71 -24.95
N PRO A 483 -5.57 -1.06 -25.48
CA PRO A 483 -6.95 -1.37 -25.08
C PRO A 483 -7.45 -2.72 -25.60
N SER A 484 -6.70 -3.38 -26.50
CA SER A 484 -7.04 -4.69 -27.07
C SER A 484 -6.42 -5.88 -26.33
N LEU A 485 -5.52 -5.60 -25.38
CA LEU A 485 -4.87 -6.62 -24.57
C LEU A 485 -5.54 -6.68 -23.19
N PRO A 486 -6.00 -7.87 -22.73
CA PRO A 486 -6.45 -8.01 -21.36
C PRO A 486 -5.26 -7.75 -20.44
N CYS A 487 -5.50 -7.14 -19.27
CA CYS A 487 -4.49 -7.06 -18.22
C CYS A 487 -4.12 -8.49 -17.79
N PRO A 488 -2.87 -8.95 -18.03
CA PRO A 488 -2.50 -10.29 -17.66
C PRO A 488 -2.14 -10.27 -16.17
N LEU A 489 -3.08 -10.70 -15.33
CA LEU A 489 -2.69 -11.30 -14.06
C LEU A 489 -1.95 -12.60 -14.41
N LYS A 490 -0.61 -12.58 -14.40
CA LYS A 490 0.22 -13.68 -14.86
C LYS A 490 0.61 -14.55 -13.68
N ALA A 491 0.13 -15.79 -13.67
CA ALA A 491 0.53 -16.76 -12.66
C ALA A 491 2.03 -17.00 -12.76
N GLN A 492 2.76 -16.79 -11.65
CA GLN A 492 4.19 -17.09 -11.59
C GLN A 492 4.45 -18.58 -11.34
N ALA A 493 3.47 -19.30 -10.76
CA ALA A 493 3.52 -20.74 -10.59
C ALA A 493 2.12 -21.38 -10.59
N ALA A 494 2.08 -22.71 -10.70
CA ALA A 494 0.85 -23.50 -10.62
C ALA A 494 1.09 -24.78 -9.83
N ILE A 495 0.09 -25.18 -9.04
CA ILE A 495 0.14 -26.36 -8.18
C ILE A 495 -1.08 -27.24 -8.48
N THR A 496 -0.88 -28.53 -8.76
CA THR A 496 -2.00 -29.46 -8.95
C THR A 496 -2.38 -30.13 -7.64
N VAL A 497 -3.62 -29.97 -7.20
CA VAL A 497 -4.16 -30.68 -6.03
C VAL A 497 -4.88 -31.94 -6.48
N VAL A 498 -4.42 -33.09 -5.97
CA VAL A 498 -4.88 -34.45 -6.34
C VAL A 498 -5.48 -35.24 -5.19
#